data_AF-A0AA39PBC8-F1
#
_entry.id   AF-A0AA39PBC8-F1
#
_cell.length_a   1.000
_cell.length_b   1.000
_cell.length_c   1.000
_cell.angle_alpha   90.00
_cell.angle_beta   90.00
_cell.angle_gamma   90.00
#
_symmetry.space_group_name_H-M   'P 1'
#
loop_
_entity.id
_entity.type
_entity.pdbx_description
1 polymer ?
#
loop_
_entity_poly.entity_id
_entity_poly.type
_entity_poly.pdbx_seq_one_letter_code
_entity_poly.pdbx_strand_id
1 'polypeptide(L)'
;MSQRKWATLAGRKAMDTYFKICRAKEEMQRLNIEIWRVITYMHTEDIYLQHHEKALATTSPTLALQVSQYQRGRERFYNMHMRRFYVLSQEPNFTGDITVGTVATPRAGFGLEAQQDESMDIDNDDIRHAVDSENDDSDDEEQEKAINEEVEAIMQISGDNGQD
;
A
#
# COMPACT_ATOMS: atom_id res chain seq x y z
N MET A 1 16.44 -27.71 29.30
CA MET A 1 15.82 -26.47 28.77
C MET A 1 16.82 -25.33 28.92
N SER A 2 16.99 -24.50 27.90
CA SER A 2 17.97 -23.40 27.95
C SER A 2 17.53 -22.34 28.97
N GLN A 3 18.39 -22.02 29.94
CA GLN A 3 18.09 -21.10 31.05
C GLN A 3 18.24 -19.61 30.67
N ARG A 4 18.49 -19.32 29.40
CA ARG A 4 18.67 -17.96 28.90
C ARG A 4 17.31 -17.31 28.68
N LYS A 5 17.12 -16.08 29.20
CA LYS A 5 15.84 -15.33 29.13
C LYS A 5 15.28 -15.16 27.71
N TRP A 6 16.14 -15.12 26.69
CA TRP A 6 15.74 -15.01 25.27
C TRP A 6 15.33 -16.34 24.63
N ALA A 7 15.62 -17.47 25.27
CA ALA A 7 15.27 -18.81 24.78
C ALA A 7 13.94 -19.32 25.37
N THR A 8 13.34 -18.58 26.32
CA THR A 8 12.01 -18.88 26.84
C THR A 8 10.94 -18.50 25.82
N LEU A 9 9.75 -19.10 25.93
CA LEU A 9 8.63 -18.77 25.06
C LEU A 9 8.22 -17.29 25.19
N ALA A 10 8.09 -16.81 26.43
CA ALA A 10 7.81 -15.40 26.74
C ALA A 10 8.89 -14.46 26.15
N GLY A 11 10.17 -14.81 26.29
CA GLY A 11 11.27 -14.01 25.74
C GLY A 11 11.23 -13.91 24.21
N ARG A 12 10.88 -15.00 23.52
CA ARG A 12 10.69 -15.00 22.06
C ARG A 12 9.50 -14.14 21.64
N LYS A 13 8.34 -14.30 22.28
CA LYS A 13 7.14 -13.48 21.98
C LYS A 13 7.39 -11.99 22.25
N ALA A 14 8.11 -11.65 23.32
CA ALA A 14 8.50 -10.27 23.62
C ALA A 14 9.44 -9.69 22.53
N MET A 15 10.39 -10.48 22.02
CA MET A 15 11.23 -10.05 20.90
C MET A 15 10.42 -9.90 19.61
N ASP A 16 9.54 -10.84 19.29
CA ASP A 16 8.72 -10.78 18.08
C ASP A 16 7.80 -9.57 18.08
N THR A 17 7.13 -9.30 19.20
CA THR A 17 6.28 -8.10 19.38
C THR A 17 7.09 -6.81 19.26
N TYR A 18 8.27 -6.75 19.89
CA TYR A 18 9.19 -5.61 19.77
C TYR A 18 9.55 -5.35 18.30
N PHE A 19 9.98 -6.38 17.55
CA PHE A 19 10.34 -6.22 16.14
C PHE A 19 9.14 -5.90 15.25
N LYS A 20 7.94 -6.43 15.53
CA LYS A 20 6.70 -6.05 14.85
C LYS A 20 6.43 -4.55 15.04
N ILE A 21 6.58 -4.02 16.24
CA ILE A 21 6.41 -2.58 16.52
C ILE A 21 7.46 -1.74 15.76
N CYS A 22 8.73 -2.16 15.77
CA CYS A 22 9.77 -1.49 15.00
C CYS A 22 9.44 -1.46 13.50
N ARG A 23 9.03 -2.60 12.93
CA ARG A 23 8.63 -2.70 11.52
C ARG A 23 7.40 -1.88 11.20
N ALA A 24 6.39 -1.85 12.06
CA ALA A 24 5.20 -1.03 11.87
C ALA A 24 5.55 0.47 11.73
N LYS A 25 6.52 0.96 12.52
CA LYS A 25 7.00 2.35 12.44
C LYS A 25 7.71 2.65 11.12
N GLU A 26 8.59 1.75 10.67
CA GLU A 26 9.24 1.86 9.36
C GLU A 26 8.21 1.86 8.22
N GLU A 27 7.26 0.93 8.30
CA GLU A 27 6.23 0.74 7.29
C GLU A 27 5.31 1.95 7.20
N MET A 28 4.95 2.57 8.32
CA MET A 28 4.19 3.82 8.33
C MET A 28 4.91 4.94 7.55
N GLN A 29 6.23 5.07 7.70
CA GLN A 29 7.01 6.06 6.94
C GLN A 29 7.05 5.72 5.45
N ARG A 30 7.23 4.45 5.10
CA ARG A 30 7.22 3.96 3.71
C ARG A 30 5.88 4.21 3.04
N LEU A 31 4.78 3.89 3.72
CA LEU A 31 3.42 4.05 3.20
C LEU A 31 3.08 5.52 2.94
N ASN A 32 3.55 6.46 3.77
CA ASN A 32 3.35 7.89 3.49
C ASN A 32 3.95 8.32 2.14
N ILE A 33 5.13 7.80 1.79
CA ILE A 33 5.77 8.07 0.50
C ILE A 33 4.99 7.40 -0.63
N GLU A 34 4.53 6.17 -0.41
CA GLU A 34 3.80 5.40 -1.42
C GLU A 34 2.43 6.01 -1.73
N ILE A 35 1.70 6.49 -0.73
CA ILE A 35 0.42 7.21 -0.91
C ILE A 35 0.62 8.40 -1.86
N TRP A 36 1.63 9.23 -1.60
CA TRP A 36 1.95 10.37 -2.45
C TRP A 36 2.33 9.97 -3.89
N ARG A 37 3.11 8.89 -4.05
CA ARG A 37 3.44 8.33 -5.37
C ARG A 37 2.22 7.83 -6.13
N VAL A 38 1.33 7.13 -5.45
CA VAL A 38 0.09 6.60 -6.04
C VAL A 38 -0.81 7.76 -6.48
N ILE A 39 -0.97 8.80 -5.66
CA ILE A 39 -1.72 10.02 -6.03
C ILE A 39 -1.11 10.68 -7.27
N THR A 40 0.20 10.83 -7.30
CA THR A 40 0.93 11.42 -8.43
C THR A 40 0.77 10.59 -9.71
N TYR A 41 0.84 9.27 -9.59
CA TYR A 41 0.63 8.34 -10.70
C TYR A 41 -0.79 8.46 -11.27
N MET A 42 -1.82 8.41 -10.41
CA MET A 42 -3.22 8.53 -10.83
C MET A 42 -3.46 9.83 -11.61
N HIS A 43 -2.91 10.95 -11.12
CA HIS A 43 -3.04 12.25 -11.78
C HIS A 43 -2.30 12.31 -13.12
N THR A 44 -1.05 11.85 -13.15
CA THR A 44 -0.21 11.87 -14.37
C THR A 44 -0.84 11.02 -15.47
N GLU A 45 -1.37 9.86 -15.10
CA GLU A 45 -2.03 8.97 -16.04
C GLU A 45 -3.36 9.51 -16.54
N ASP A 46 -4.15 10.17 -15.69
CA ASP A 46 -5.37 10.84 -16.14
C ASP A 46 -5.08 11.92 -17.19
N ILE A 47 -4.06 12.76 -16.95
CA ILE A 47 -3.59 13.76 -17.94
C ILE A 47 -3.13 13.09 -19.23
N TYR A 48 -2.35 12.01 -19.11
CA TYR A 48 -1.84 11.27 -20.27
C TYR A 48 -2.98 10.71 -21.13
N LEU A 49 -3.97 10.06 -20.51
CA LEU A 49 -5.12 9.51 -21.24
C LEU A 49 -5.94 10.62 -21.90
N GLN A 50 -6.20 11.74 -21.22
CA GLN A 50 -6.91 12.89 -21.81
C GLN A 50 -6.17 13.52 -22.99
N HIS A 51 -4.84 13.60 -22.90
CA HIS A 51 -4.01 14.11 -23.99
C HIS A 51 -4.11 13.21 -25.22
N HIS A 52 -3.96 11.89 -25.03
CA HIS A 52 -4.05 10.93 -26.12
C HIS A 52 -5.47 10.80 -26.69
N GLU A 53 -6.52 10.86 -25.88
CA GLU A 53 -7.90 10.90 -26.36
C GLU A 53 -8.11 12.08 -27.32
N LYS A 54 -7.67 13.28 -26.95
CA LYS A 54 -7.80 14.48 -27.79
C LYS A 54 -6.97 14.39 -29.08
N ALA A 55 -5.75 13.87 -28.99
CA ALA A 55 -4.89 13.68 -30.17
C ALA A 55 -5.53 12.68 -31.15
N LEU A 56 -6.04 11.55 -30.64
CA LEU A 56 -6.66 10.49 -31.43
C LEU A 56 -8.04 10.86 -31.94
N ALA A 57 -8.77 11.77 -31.29
CA ALA A 57 -10.09 12.20 -31.76
C ALA A 57 -10.06 12.75 -33.19
N THR A 58 -8.93 13.30 -33.63
CA THR A 58 -8.75 13.84 -34.99
C THR A 58 -8.36 12.75 -36.00
N THR A 59 -7.56 11.76 -35.61
CA THR A 59 -7.01 10.73 -36.51
C THR A 59 -7.86 9.45 -36.54
N SER A 60 -8.31 8.98 -35.38
CA SER A 60 -9.05 7.73 -35.19
C SER A 60 -10.10 7.84 -34.08
N PRO A 61 -11.33 8.32 -34.40
CA PRO A 61 -12.36 8.57 -33.39
C PRO A 61 -12.81 7.30 -32.65
N THR A 62 -12.74 6.13 -33.29
CA THR A 62 -13.07 4.84 -32.65
C THR A 62 -12.08 4.50 -31.53
N LEU A 63 -10.79 4.76 -31.74
CA LEU A 63 -9.76 4.50 -30.74
C LEU A 63 -9.85 5.51 -29.60
N ALA A 64 -10.11 6.79 -29.91
CA ALA A 64 -10.40 7.79 -28.89
C ALA A 64 -11.57 7.40 -27.99
N LEU A 65 -12.65 6.84 -28.56
CA LEU A 65 -13.78 6.32 -27.78
C LEU A 65 -13.37 5.17 -26.83
N GLN A 66 -12.50 4.26 -27.28
CA GLN A 66 -11.99 3.17 -26.44
C GLN A 66 -11.13 3.72 -25.29
N VAL A 67 -10.25 4.69 -25.55
CA VAL A 67 -9.46 5.39 -24.53
C VAL A 67 -10.37 6.06 -23.50
N SER A 68 -11.44 6.74 -23.96
CA SER A 68 -12.44 7.38 -23.11
C SER A 68 -13.16 6.37 -22.19
N GLN A 69 -13.54 5.21 -22.72
CA GLN A 69 -14.16 4.14 -21.93
C GLN A 69 -13.19 3.59 -20.88
N TYR A 70 -11.94 3.38 -21.26
CA TYR A 70 -10.89 2.93 -20.36
C TYR A 70 -10.65 3.94 -19.22
N GLN A 71 -10.52 5.23 -19.54
CA GLN A 71 -10.36 6.30 -18.55
C GLN A 71 -11.53 6.32 -17.55
N ARG A 72 -12.78 6.26 -18.04
CA ARG A 72 -13.97 6.23 -17.17
C ARG A 72 -13.99 5.03 -16.22
N GLY A 73 -13.46 3.89 -16.66
CA GLY A 73 -13.26 2.72 -15.79
C GLY A 73 -12.31 3.04 -14.64
N ARG A 74 -11.15 3.65 -14.96
CA ARG A 74 -10.11 4.00 -13.99
C ARG A 74 -10.50 5.11 -13.02
N GLU A 75 -11.23 6.13 -13.49
CA GLU A 75 -11.74 7.22 -12.65
C GLU A 75 -12.51 6.70 -11.43
N ARG A 76 -13.26 5.60 -11.57
CA ARG A 76 -13.98 4.99 -10.44
C ARG A 76 -13.03 4.49 -9.36
N PHE A 77 -11.95 3.84 -9.77
CA PHE A 77 -10.90 3.38 -8.85
C PHE A 77 -10.18 4.57 -8.22
N TYR A 78 -9.84 5.59 -9.01
CA TYR A 78 -9.16 6.79 -8.50
C TYR A 78 -10.00 7.51 -7.45
N ASN A 79 -11.29 7.69 -7.72
CA ASN A 79 -12.21 8.28 -6.75
C ASN A 79 -12.30 7.45 -5.46
N MET A 80 -12.32 6.12 -5.57
CA MET A 80 -12.30 5.24 -4.41
C MET A 80 -11.00 5.38 -3.61
N HIS A 81 -9.84 5.39 -4.28
CA HIS A 81 -8.53 5.55 -3.64
C HIS A 81 -8.41 6.93 -2.97
N MET A 82 -8.78 8.00 -3.67
CA MET A 82 -8.75 9.37 -3.13
C MET A 82 -9.66 9.51 -1.91
N ARG A 83 -10.84 8.90 -1.91
CA ARG A 83 -11.71 8.89 -0.73
C ARG A 83 -11.03 8.19 0.45
N ARG A 84 -10.37 7.06 0.23
CA ARG A 84 -9.65 6.34 1.30
C ARG A 84 -8.46 7.15 1.81
N PHE A 85 -7.67 7.74 0.92
CA PHE A 85 -6.55 8.61 1.31
C PHE A 85 -7.00 9.85 2.07
N TYR A 86 -8.15 10.43 1.69
CA TYR A 86 -8.73 11.55 2.42
C TYR A 86 -9.17 11.16 3.84
N VAL A 87 -9.79 9.99 4.02
CA VAL A 87 -10.13 9.48 5.36
C VAL A 87 -8.86 9.25 6.17
N LEU A 88 -7.85 8.61 5.57
CA LEU A 88 -6.55 8.38 6.23
C LEU A 88 -5.85 9.68 6.63
N SER A 89 -5.98 10.75 5.86
CA SER A 89 -5.36 12.04 6.20
C SER A 89 -6.05 12.77 7.35
N GLN A 90 -7.25 12.36 7.75
CA GLN A 90 -7.93 12.89 8.94
C GLN A 90 -7.43 12.24 10.25
N GLU A 91 -6.66 11.17 10.18
CA GLU A 91 -6.14 10.51 11.38
C GLU A 91 -5.08 11.39 12.07
N PRO A 92 -5.10 11.52 13.41
CA PRO A 92 -4.26 12.47 14.15
C PRO A 92 -2.75 12.21 14.00
N ASN A 93 -2.37 11.00 13.61
CA ASN A 93 -0.97 10.58 13.45
C ASN A 93 -0.53 10.52 11.98
N PHE A 94 -1.36 10.97 11.04
CA PHE A 94 -0.97 11.00 9.63
C PHE A 94 0.10 12.08 9.40
N THR A 95 1.25 11.66 8.87
CA THR A 95 2.38 12.56 8.55
C THR A 95 2.68 12.59 7.05
N GLY A 96 1.87 11.91 6.24
CA GLY A 96 2.04 11.86 4.80
C GLY A 96 1.51 13.13 4.11
N ASP A 97 1.66 13.16 2.80
CA ASP A 97 1.12 14.22 1.95
C ASP A 97 0.13 13.62 0.95
N ILE A 98 -1.03 14.27 0.81
CA ILE A 98 -2.09 13.91 -0.15
C ILE A 98 -2.13 14.85 -1.36
N THR A 99 -1.23 15.83 -1.42
CA THR A 99 -1.12 16.70 -2.59
C THR A 99 -0.56 15.94 -3.79
N VAL A 100 -0.92 16.40 -4.98
CA VAL A 100 -0.41 15.85 -6.23
C VAL A 100 1.03 16.32 -6.41
N GLY A 101 1.97 15.38 -6.51
CA GLY A 101 3.37 15.68 -6.80
C GLY A 101 3.60 16.16 -8.23
N THR A 102 4.69 16.91 -8.43
CA THR A 102 5.19 17.22 -9.77
C THR A 102 6.17 16.13 -10.21
N VAL A 103 5.92 15.48 -11.34
CA VAL A 103 6.85 14.48 -11.88
C VAL A 103 8.08 15.22 -12.44
N ALA A 104 9.27 14.94 -11.89
CA ALA A 104 10.52 15.64 -12.23
C ALA A 104 11.00 15.39 -13.67
N THR A 105 10.59 14.28 -14.27
CA THR A 105 10.83 13.93 -15.67
C THR A 105 9.55 13.32 -16.24
N PRO A 106 9.11 13.68 -17.45
CA PRO A 106 8.09 12.90 -18.13
C PRO A 106 8.61 11.46 -18.20
N ARG A 107 7.97 10.54 -17.48
CA ARG A 107 8.37 9.13 -17.49
C ARG A 107 8.39 8.70 -18.96
N ALA A 108 9.51 8.17 -19.46
CA ALA A 108 9.56 7.59 -20.79
C ALA A 108 8.44 6.53 -20.88
N GLY A 109 7.43 6.79 -21.70
CA GLY A 109 6.17 6.03 -21.77
C GLY A 109 4.90 6.81 -21.39
N PHE A 110 4.99 7.90 -20.61
CA PHE A 110 3.90 8.87 -20.32
C PHE A 110 4.07 10.15 -21.16
N GLY A 111 4.61 10.00 -22.36
CA GLY A 111 5.13 11.06 -23.22
C GLY A 111 4.25 12.29 -23.33
N LEU A 112 4.68 13.37 -22.67
CA LEU A 112 4.36 14.75 -23.08
C LEU A 112 5.26 15.23 -24.23
N GLU A 113 6.16 14.37 -24.73
CA GLU A 113 6.92 14.60 -25.94
C GLU A 113 6.38 13.73 -27.07
N ALA A 114 5.96 14.39 -28.13
CA ALA A 114 5.56 13.77 -29.38
C ALA A 114 6.74 12.97 -29.97
N GLN A 115 6.54 11.69 -30.29
CA GLN A 115 6.65 11.14 -31.66
C GLN A 115 6.73 9.60 -31.72
N GLN A 116 5.99 9.10 -32.73
CA GLN A 116 6.15 7.89 -33.55
C GLN A 116 5.61 6.54 -32.99
N ASP A 117 4.49 6.14 -33.61
CA ASP A 117 3.91 4.80 -33.63
C ASP A 117 4.94 3.75 -34.04
N GLU A 118 5.18 2.78 -33.17
CA GLU A 118 5.67 1.45 -33.52
C GLU A 118 4.73 0.45 -32.83
N SER A 119 3.98 -0.30 -33.63
CA SER A 119 2.99 -1.28 -33.18
C SER A 119 3.65 -2.50 -32.54
N MET A 120 3.41 -2.75 -31.26
CA MET A 120 3.73 -4.03 -30.61
C MET A 120 2.43 -4.78 -30.30
N ASP A 121 2.23 -5.91 -30.97
CA ASP A 121 1.17 -6.87 -30.68
C ASP A 121 1.45 -7.56 -29.34
N ILE A 122 0.48 -7.51 -28.42
CA ILE A 122 0.55 -8.20 -27.13
C ILE A 122 -0.44 -9.37 -27.15
N ASP A 123 0.11 -10.58 -27.12
CA ASP A 123 -0.64 -11.82 -26.96
C ASP A 123 -1.28 -11.90 -25.57
N ASN A 124 -2.56 -12.25 -25.55
CA ASN A 124 -3.45 -12.20 -24.40
C ASN A 124 -3.78 -13.63 -23.96
N ASP A 125 -2.91 -14.27 -23.18
CA ASP A 125 -3.18 -15.64 -22.69
C ASP A 125 -2.51 -15.98 -21.34
N ASP A 126 -2.75 -15.21 -20.28
CA ASP A 126 -2.33 -15.67 -18.93
C ASP A 126 -3.20 -15.15 -17.77
N ILE A 127 -4.51 -15.40 -17.85
CA ILE A 127 -5.41 -15.20 -16.70
C ILE A 127 -6.25 -16.46 -16.46
N ARG A 128 -5.65 -17.52 -15.91
CA ARG A 128 -6.38 -18.57 -15.14
C ARG A 128 -5.48 -19.32 -14.14
N HIS A 129 -5.53 -18.95 -12.86
CA HIS A 129 -5.88 -19.85 -11.74
C HIS A 129 -5.67 -19.15 -10.39
N ALA A 130 -6.77 -18.82 -9.70
CA ALA A 130 -6.73 -18.43 -8.30
C ALA A 130 -8.00 -18.95 -7.59
N VAL A 131 -7.85 -20.13 -7.01
CA VAL A 131 -8.60 -20.75 -5.89
C VAL A 131 -7.77 -21.99 -5.56
N ASP A 132 -7.26 -22.18 -4.34
CA ASP A 132 -8.04 -22.38 -3.13
C ASP A 132 -7.12 -22.24 -1.89
N SER A 133 -7.59 -21.64 -0.80
CA SER A 133 -6.91 -21.70 0.51
C SER A 133 -7.97 -21.50 1.59
N GLU A 134 -8.55 -22.61 2.03
CA GLU A 134 -9.36 -22.65 3.24
C GLU A 134 -8.43 -22.47 4.45
N ASN A 135 -8.63 -21.39 5.22
CA ASN A 135 -8.06 -21.21 6.54
C ASN A 135 -9.14 -21.52 7.58
N ASP A 136 -8.89 -22.54 8.39
CA ASP A 136 -9.59 -22.86 9.63
C ASP A 136 -8.78 -22.26 10.79
N ASP A 137 -9.26 -21.14 11.33
CA ASP A 137 -8.62 -20.40 12.43
C ASP A 137 -9.66 -20.27 13.56
N SER A 138 -9.72 -21.29 14.41
CA SER A 138 -10.65 -21.34 15.53
C SER A 138 -10.02 -21.94 16.79
N ASP A 139 -8.93 -21.33 17.31
CA ASP A 139 -8.52 -21.58 18.72
C ASP A 139 -7.57 -20.52 19.37
N ASP A 140 -7.31 -19.36 18.74
CA ASP A 140 -6.21 -18.47 19.18
C ASP A 140 -6.57 -17.40 20.24
N GLU A 141 -7.86 -17.09 20.45
CA GLU A 141 -8.25 -15.94 21.31
C GLU A 141 -8.00 -16.18 22.81
N GLU A 142 -8.14 -17.42 23.29
CA GLU A 142 -8.07 -17.72 24.74
C GLU A 142 -6.62 -17.80 25.25
N GLN A 143 -5.68 -18.22 24.38
CA GLN A 143 -4.24 -18.21 24.68
C GLN A 143 -3.64 -16.81 24.63
N GLU A 144 -4.13 -15.93 23.75
CA GLU A 144 -3.61 -14.57 23.61
C GLU A 144 -3.87 -13.73 24.87
N LYS A 145 -5.04 -13.93 25.49
CA LYS A 145 -5.41 -13.22 26.73
C LYS A 145 -4.56 -13.59 27.93
N ALA A 146 -4.32 -14.90 28.15
CA ALA A 146 -3.50 -15.38 29.26
C ALA A 146 -2.03 -14.94 29.14
N ILE A 147 -1.53 -14.79 27.91
CA ILE A 147 -0.14 -14.42 27.63
C ILE A 147 0.06 -12.91 27.74
N ASN A 148 -0.95 -12.10 27.39
CA ASN A 148 -0.91 -10.65 27.61
C ASN A 148 -0.84 -10.30 29.10
N GLU A 149 -1.55 -11.03 29.96
CA GLU A 149 -1.46 -10.87 31.42
C GLU A 149 -0.06 -11.19 31.96
N GLU A 150 0.61 -12.22 31.42
CA GLU A 150 1.98 -12.58 31.83
C GLU A 150 3.02 -11.56 31.34
N VAL A 151 2.85 -10.99 30.14
CA VAL A 151 3.72 -9.92 29.62
C VAL A 151 3.59 -8.64 30.43
N GLU A 152 2.36 -8.25 30.82
CA GLU A 152 2.15 -7.09 31.71
C GLU A 152 2.81 -7.28 33.07
N ALA A 153 2.72 -8.49 33.65
CA ALA A 153 3.37 -8.80 34.92
C ALA A 153 4.91 -8.67 34.83
N ILE A 154 5.52 -9.09 33.72
CA ILE A 154 6.98 -8.95 33.51
C ILE A 154 7.37 -7.47 33.35
N MET A 155 6.56 -6.66 32.66
CA MET A 155 6.84 -5.23 32.52
C MET A 155 6.75 -4.47 33.84
N GLN A 156 5.84 -4.85 34.75
CA GLN A 156 5.71 -4.23 36.07
C GLN A 156 6.88 -4.59 37.00
N ILE A 157 7.42 -5.81 36.93
CA ILE A 157 8.58 -6.23 37.74
C ILE A 157 9.86 -5.46 37.33
N SER A 158 9.98 -5.01 36.09
CA SER A 158 11.09 -4.16 35.65
C SER A 158 10.99 -2.70 36.12
N GLY A 159 9.87 -2.28 36.72
CA GLY A 159 9.68 -0.93 37.25
C GLY A 159 10.04 -0.74 38.73
N ASP A 160 10.16 -1.81 39.53
CA ASP A 160 10.21 -1.71 41.01
C ASP A 160 11.60 -2.03 41.63
N ASN A 161 12.60 -2.44 40.84
CA ASN A 161 13.96 -2.71 41.35
C ASN A 161 14.86 -1.45 41.39
N GLY A 162 14.29 -0.32 41.76
CA GLY A 162 14.92 1.01 41.66
C GLY A 162 14.98 1.84 42.93
N GLN A 163 14.74 1.27 44.12
CA GLN A 163 15.05 1.93 45.40
C GLN A 163 15.50 0.91 46.45
N ASP A 164 16.81 0.82 46.65
CA ASP A 164 17.49 0.85 47.96
C ASP A 164 19.01 1.00 47.75
#